data_AF-A0A351NHS7-F1
#
_entry.id   AF-A0A351NHS7-F1
#
_cell.length_a   1.000
_cell.length_b   1.000
_cell.length_c   1.000
_cell.angle_alpha   90.00
_cell.angle_beta   90.00
_cell.angle_gamma   90.00
#
_symmetry.space_group_name_H-M   'P 1'
#
loop_
_entity.id
_entity.type
_entity.pdbx_description
1 polymer ?
#
loop_
_entity_poly.entity_id
_entity_poly.type
_entity_poly.pdbx_seq_one_letter_code
_entity_poly.pdbx_strand_id
1 'polypeptide(L)'
;MSYKWGIPLFFTLILFLKIVAMTLTNSGGGVGGTFGPTLFSGAILGFIVARCFNLVGFNVPEQNFVLVGMAALVAGVMQAP
;
A
#
# COMPACT_ATOMS: atom_id res chain seq x y z
N MET A 1 -26.41 -9.28 -0.89
CA MET A 1 -25.65 -8.05 -1.20
C MET A 1 -24.19 -8.29 -0.87
N SER A 2 -23.38 -8.63 -1.87
CA SER A 2 -21.98 -9.04 -1.67
C SER A 2 -21.14 -7.77 -1.47
N TYR A 3 -20.58 -7.56 -0.28
CA TYR A 3 -19.81 -6.38 0.14
C TYR A 3 -18.41 -6.31 -0.53
N LYS A 4 -18.35 -6.52 -1.84
CA LYS A 4 -17.11 -6.64 -2.60
C LYS A 4 -16.21 -5.39 -2.49
N TRP A 5 -16.82 -4.22 -2.31
CA TRP A 5 -16.14 -2.93 -2.10
C TRP A 5 -15.65 -2.70 -0.67
N GLY A 6 -16.08 -3.51 0.30
CA GLY A 6 -15.66 -3.35 1.70
C GLY A 6 -14.17 -3.61 1.90
N ILE A 7 -13.61 -4.56 1.14
CA ILE A 7 -12.19 -4.92 1.21
C ILE A 7 -11.26 -3.76 0.80
N PRO A 8 -11.35 -3.20 -0.43
CA PRO A 8 -10.48 -2.09 -0.83
C PRO A 8 -10.68 -0.84 0.06
N LEU A 9 -11.90 -0.58 0.53
CA LEU A 9 -12.17 0.53 1.45
C LEU A 9 -11.45 0.34 2.79
N PHE A 10 -11.54 -0.86 3.37
CA PHE A 10 -10.87 -1.20 4.63
C PHE A 10 -9.33 -1.06 4.52
N PHE A 11 -8.74 -1.58 3.44
CA PHE A 11 -7.30 -1.43 3.20
C PHE A 11 -6.87 0.02 2.96
N THR A 12 -7.73 0.84 2.34
CA THR A 12 -7.47 2.27 2.18
C THR A 12 -7.42 2.97 3.54
N LEU A 13 -8.34 2.68 4.45
CA LEU A 13 -8.31 3.18 5.83
C LEU A 13 -7.04 2.75 6.58
N ILE A 14 -6.64 1.48 6.45
CA ILE A 14 -5.39 0.98 7.03
C ILE A 14 -4.18 1.74 6.49
N LEU A 15 -4.12 1.98 5.18
CA LEU A 15 -3.03 2.70 4.53
C LEU A 15 -2.84 4.10 5.14
N PHE A 16 -3.93 4.87 5.26
CA PHE A 16 -3.89 6.19 5.86
C PHE A 16 -3.40 6.15 7.31
N LEU A 17 -3.93 5.24 8.12
CA LEU A 17 -3.50 5.08 9.51
C LEU A 17 -2.03 4.67 9.61
N LYS A 18 -1.56 3.78 8.72
CA LYS A 18 -0.17 3.31 8.69
C LYS A 18 0.81 4.43 8.39
N ILE A 19 0.47 5.34 7.48
CA ILE A 19 1.31 6.51 7.15
C ILE A 19 1.44 7.42 8.38
N VAL A 20 0.32 7.74 9.05
CA VAL A 20 0.35 8.56 10.27
C VAL A 20 1.18 7.86 11.37
N ALA A 21 0.92 6.59 11.64
CA ALA A 21 1.66 5.82 12.63
C ALA A 21 3.16 5.78 12.35
N MET A 22 3.55 5.55 11.09
CA MET A 22 4.95 5.56 10.66
C MET A 22 5.61 6.92 10.89
N THR A 23 4.95 8.01 10.50
CA THR A 23 5.51 9.35 10.72
C THR A 23 5.73 9.62 12.21
N LEU A 24 4.77 9.23 13.07
CA LEU A 24 4.85 9.44 14.52
C LEU A 24 5.99 8.64 15.16
N THR A 25 6.16 7.37 14.78
CA THR A 25 7.20 6.52 15.37
C THR A 25 8.60 6.90 14.88
N ASN A 26 8.73 7.33 13.62
CA ASN A 26 10.00 7.79 13.07
C ASN A 26 10.37 9.20 13.57
N SER A 27 9.41 10.10 13.78
CA SER A 27 9.66 11.43 14.36
C SER A 27 9.92 11.39 15.87
N GLY A 28 9.35 10.40 16.58
CA GLY A 28 9.51 10.23 18.02
C GLY A 28 10.87 9.67 18.47
N GLY A 29 11.85 9.57 17.57
CA GLY A 29 13.18 9.03 17.88
C GLY A 29 13.32 7.50 17.72
N GLY A 30 12.35 6.83 17.09
CA GLY A 30 12.44 5.40 16.81
C GLY A 30 13.44 5.07 15.71
N VAL A 31 14.40 4.18 16.00
CA VAL A 31 15.41 3.68 15.04
C VAL A 31 14.82 2.52 14.23
N GLY A 32 13.90 2.81 13.31
CA GLY A 32 13.20 1.79 12.50
C GLY A 32 13.49 1.82 10.99
N GLY A 33 14.05 2.94 10.50
CA GLY A 33 14.18 3.20 9.07
C GLY A 33 12.84 3.31 8.34
N THR A 34 12.87 3.78 7.09
CA THR A 34 11.64 3.97 6.29
C THR A 34 11.36 2.82 5.33
N PHE A 35 12.26 1.83 5.21
CA PHE A 35 12.16 0.76 4.20
C PHE A 35 10.98 -0.21 4.42
N GLY A 36 10.93 -0.91 5.55
CA GLY A 36 9.85 -1.85 5.87
C GLY A 36 8.44 -1.24 5.77
N PRO A 37 8.17 -0.07 6.38
CA PRO A 37 6.83 0.52 6.29
C PRO A 37 6.49 1.06 4.90
N THR A 38 7.46 1.55 4.10
CA THR A 38 7.19 1.97 2.71
C THR A 38 6.89 0.77 1.81
N LEU A 39 7.62 -0.33 1.98
CA LEU A 39 7.36 -1.58 1.26
C LEU A 39 5.95 -2.11 1.55
N PHE A 40 5.54 -2.13 2.83
CA PHE A 40 4.20 -2.57 3.22
C PHE A 40 3.10 -1.64 2.71
N SER A 41 3.27 -0.32 2.82
CA SER A 41 2.31 0.65 2.27
C SER A 41 2.19 0.53 0.74
N GLY A 42 3.28 0.22 0.05
CA GLY A 42 3.31 0.00 -1.40
C GLY A 42 2.57 -1.25 -1.82
N ALA A 43 2.71 -2.33 -1.05
CA ALA A 43 1.96 -3.56 -1.22
C ALA A 43 0.44 -3.32 -1.14
N ILE A 44 0.00 -2.58 -0.13
CA ILE A 44 -1.42 -2.25 0.08
C ILE A 44 -1.94 -1.39 -1.08
N LEU A 45 -1.19 -0.36 -1.50
CA LEU A 45 -1.59 0.49 -2.62
C LEU A 45 -1.74 -0.31 -3.93
N GLY A 46 -0.76 -1.18 -4.24
CA GLY A 46 -0.83 -2.06 -5.41
C GLY A 46 -2.05 -2.99 -5.37
N PHE A 47 -2.33 -3.59 -4.21
CA PHE A 47 -3.51 -4.42 -4.02
C PHE A 47 -4.82 -3.64 -4.21
N ILE A 48 -4.95 -2.44 -3.63
CA ILE A 48 -6.16 -1.60 -3.75
C ILE A 48 -6.43 -1.29 -5.22
N VAL A 49 -5.39 -0.88 -5.97
CA VAL A 49 -5.52 -0.56 -7.39
C VAL A 49 -5.99 -1.78 -8.19
N ALA A 50 -5.35 -2.94 -8.03
CA ALA A 50 -5.73 -4.15 -8.73
C ALA A 50 -7.14 -4.62 -8.36
N ARG A 51 -7.48 -4.56 -7.07
CA ARG A 51 -8.82 -4.92 -6.58
C ARG A 51 -9.88 -4.00 -7.17
N CYS A 52 -9.63 -2.69 -7.22
CA CYS A 52 -10.54 -1.74 -7.86
C CYS A 52 -10.75 -2.06 -9.35
N PHE A 53 -9.68 -2.35 -10.10
CA PHE A 53 -9.81 -2.76 -11.50
C PHE A 53 -10.62 -4.06 -11.63
N ASN A 54 -10.36 -5.06 -10.80
CA ASN A 54 -11.10 -6.31 -10.79
C ASN A 54 -12.59 -6.14 -10.43
N LEU A 55 -12.93 -5.15 -9.60
CA LEU A 55 -14.32 -4.82 -9.24
C LEU A 55 -15.06 -4.06 -10.33
N VAL A 56 -14.35 -3.26 -11.14
CA VAL A 56 -14.92 -2.51 -12.28
C VAL A 56 -15.12 -3.41 -13.51
N GLY A 57 -14.61 -4.65 -13.49
CA GLY A 57 -14.84 -5.65 -14.53
C GLY A 57 -13.60 -6.03 -15.35
N PHE A 58 -12.42 -5.53 -14.98
CA PHE A 58 -11.16 -6.02 -15.54
C PHE A 58 -10.76 -7.35 -14.88
N ASN A 59 -9.82 -8.07 -15.48
CA ASN A 59 -9.19 -9.25 -14.89
C ASN A 59 -7.68 -9.05 -14.90
N VAL A 60 -7.18 -8.49 -13.81
CA VAL A 60 -5.76 -8.17 -13.62
C VAL A 60 -5.16 -9.00 -12.48
N PRO A 61 -3.90 -9.46 -12.62
CA PRO A 61 -3.23 -10.23 -11.58
C PRO A 61 -2.85 -9.32 -10.40
N GLU A 62 -3.51 -9.51 -9.25
CA GLU A 62 -3.30 -8.70 -8.05
C GLU A 62 -1.84 -8.76 -7.55
N GLN A 63 -1.19 -9.92 -7.65
CA GLN A 63 0.20 -10.12 -7.20
C GLN A 63 1.19 -9.23 -7.93
N ASN A 64 1.03 -9.04 -9.24
CA ASN A 64 1.94 -8.21 -10.03
C ASN A 64 1.80 -6.74 -9.66
N PHE A 65 0.58 -6.27 -9.44
CA PHE A 65 0.32 -4.90 -9.00
C PHE A 65 0.84 -4.65 -7.58
N VAL A 66 0.75 -5.65 -6.69
CA VAL A 66 1.36 -5.59 -5.36
C VAL A 66 2.88 -5.44 -5.46
N LEU A 67 3.55 -6.25 -6.29
CA LEU A 67 5.00 -6.15 -6.51
C LEU A 67 5.40 -4.80 -7.10
N VAL A 68 4.66 -4.32 -8.10
CA VAL A 68 4.89 -3.00 -8.71
C VAL A 68 4.68 -1.88 -7.68
N GLY A 69 3.64 -1.97 -6.84
CA GLY A 69 3.37 -0.99 -5.79
C GLY A 69 4.46 -0.95 -4.71
N MET A 70 4.98 -2.11 -4.31
CA MET A 70 6.15 -2.21 -3.42
C MET A 70 7.38 -1.53 -4.05
N ALA A 71 7.72 -1.88 -5.30
CA ALA A 71 8.87 -1.32 -5.99
C ALA A 71 8.73 0.21 -6.20
N ALA A 72 7.57 0.67 -6.66
CA ALA A 72 7.32 2.08 -6.96
C ALA A 72 7.45 2.97 -5.71
N LEU A 73 6.89 2.57 -4.56
CA LEU A 73 7.03 3.38 -3.34
C LEU A 73 8.44 3.34 -2.78
N VAL A 74 9.10 2.18 -2.79
CA VAL A 74 10.50 2.10 -2.31
C VAL A 74 11.39 2.95 -3.19
N ALA A 75 11.25 2.88 -4.51
CA ALA A 75 12.01 3.71 -5.44
C ALA A 75 11.74 5.20 -5.23
N GLY A 76 10.48 5.58 -5.05
CA GLY A 76 10.09 6.97 -4.80
C GLY A 76 10.61 7.55 -3.48
N VAL A 77 10.57 6.77 -2.39
CA VAL A 77 11.01 7.24 -1.07
C VAL A 77 12.53 7.20 -0.92
N MET A 78 13.17 6.14 -1.42
CA MET A 78 14.62 5.95 -1.28
C MET A 78 15.42 6.64 -2.38
N GLN A 79 14.76 7.20 -3.40
CA GLN A 79 15.40 7.75 -4.59
C GLN A 79 16.40 6.76 -5.22
N ALA A 80 16.08 5.47 -5.12
CA ALA A 80 16.83 4.37 -5.69
C ALA A 80 16.03 3.84 -6.89
N PRO A 81 16.46 4.12 -8.13
CA PRO A 81 15.72 3.75 -9.33
C PRO A 81 15.58 2.24 -9.53
#